data_AF-A0A3T1DCS6-F1
#
_entry.id   AF-A0A3T1DCS6-F1
#
_cell.length_a   1.000
_cell.length_b   1.000
_cell.length_c   1.000
_cell.angle_alpha   90.00
_cell.angle_beta   90.00
_cell.angle_gamma   90.00
#
_symmetry.space_group_name_H-M   'P 1'
#
loop_
_entity.id
_entity.type
_entity.pdbx_description
1 polymer ?
#
loop_
_entity_poly.entity_id
_entity_poly.type
_entity_poly.pdbx_seq_one_letter_code
_entity_poly.pdbx_strand_id
1 'polypeptide(L)'
;MIDDFVKKKVIQILNDMINGTTNIILGCLELDALWHQGHEFIGIDFGEHYTNLSQIPLPAHYHLWNKDALSERLHELEAYKGNVLYTARLLLEELNQRNGN
;
A
#
# COMPACT_ATOMS: atom_id res chain seq x y z
N MET A 1 -8.52 -11.52 19.51
CA MET A 1 -8.11 -12.75 18.79
C MET A 1 -8.13 -12.60 17.27
N ILE A 2 -9.25 -12.32 16.61
CA ILE A 2 -9.26 -12.09 15.14
C ILE A 2 -8.51 -10.79 14.80
N ASP A 3 -8.78 -9.69 15.51
CA ASP A 3 -8.11 -8.41 15.24
C ASP A 3 -6.60 -8.44 15.47
N ASP A 4 -6.09 -9.28 16.39
CA ASP A 4 -4.64 -9.39 16.63
C ASP A 4 -3.92 -10.03 15.45
N PHE A 5 -4.57 -11.00 14.80
CA PHE A 5 -4.06 -11.60 13.58
C PHE A 5 -4.07 -10.61 12.42
N VAL A 6 -5.18 -9.88 12.25
CA VAL A 6 -5.31 -8.89 11.17
C VAL A 6 -4.35 -7.73 11.37
N LYS A 7 -4.17 -7.23 12.60
CA LYS A 7 -3.15 -6.21 12.91
C LYS A 7 -1.74 -6.66 12.53
N LYS A 8 -1.36 -7.90 12.84
CA LYS A 8 -0.07 -8.45 12.41
C LYS A 8 0.05 -8.48 10.88
N LYS A 9 -1.02 -8.86 10.18
CA LYS A 9 -1.06 -8.82 8.71
C LYS A 9 -0.88 -7.40 8.17
N VAL A 10 -1.60 -6.41 8.72
CA VAL A 10 -1.46 -5.00 8.33
C VAL A 10 -0.04 -4.51 8.54
N ILE A 11 0.55 -4.77 9.71
CA ILE A 11 1.95 -4.42 10.00
C ILE A 11 2.91 -5.08 8.99
N GLN A 12 2.67 -6.34 8.63
CA GLN A 12 3.48 -7.03 7.62
C GLN A 12 3.38 -6.34 6.26
N ILE A 13 2.17 -6.05 5.78
CA ILE A 13 1.95 -5.34 4.50
C ILE A 13 2.67 -3.99 4.49
N LEU A 14 2.51 -3.19 5.56
CA LEU A 14 3.16 -1.87 5.68
C LEU A 14 4.68 -1.98 5.61
N ASN A 15 5.27 -2.92 6.36
CA ASN A 15 6.71 -3.17 6.32
C ASN A 15 7.18 -3.63 4.94
N ASP A 16 6.41 -4.50 4.28
CA ASP A 16 6.76 -5.01 2.96
C ASP A 16 6.72 -3.92 1.88
N MET A 17 5.74 -3.01 1.95
CA MET A 17 5.69 -1.82 1.09
C MET A 17 6.90 -0.91 1.34
N ILE A 18 7.22 -0.63 2.61
CA ILE A 18 8.31 0.26 3.01
C ILE A 18 9.67 -0.29 2.58
N ASN A 19 9.87 -1.61 2.70
CA ASN A 19 11.12 -2.27 2.32
C ASN A 19 11.18 -2.64 0.83
N GLY A 20 10.09 -2.45 0.09
CA GLY A 20 10.01 -2.74 -1.34
C GLY A 20 9.94 -4.24 -1.68
N THR A 21 9.63 -5.10 -0.71
CA THR A 21 9.37 -6.53 -0.96
C THR A 21 7.99 -6.75 -1.60
N THR A 22 7.04 -5.84 -1.34
CA THR A 22 5.72 -5.80 -1.98
C THR A 22 5.55 -4.52 -2.80
N ASN A 23 4.96 -4.65 -3.99
CA ASN A 23 4.61 -3.50 -4.82
C ASN A 23 3.56 -2.63 -4.10
N ILE A 24 3.79 -1.31 -4.05
CA ILE A 24 2.92 -0.39 -3.29
C ILE A 24 1.46 -0.42 -3.76
N ILE A 25 1.19 -0.68 -5.04
CA ILE A 25 -0.17 -0.75 -5.59
C ILE A 25 -0.92 -1.92 -4.96
N LEU A 26 -0.26 -3.09 -4.87
CA LEU A 26 -0.82 -4.28 -4.24
C LEU A 26 -0.99 -4.09 -2.73
N GLY A 27 -0.02 -3.45 -2.08
CA GLY A 27 -0.12 -3.12 -0.66
C GLY A 27 -1.31 -2.21 -0.36
N CYS A 28 -1.52 -1.14 -1.14
CA CYS A 28 -2.68 -0.27 -0.99
C CYS A 28 -3.99 -1.04 -1.20
N LEU A 29 -4.08 -1.87 -2.25
CA LEU A 29 -5.25 -2.70 -2.52
C LEU A 29 -5.58 -3.64 -1.35
N GLU A 30 -4.57 -4.30 -0.77
CA GLU A 30 -4.78 -5.20 0.35
C GLU A 30 -5.22 -4.48 1.63
N LEU A 31 -4.65 -3.31 1.92
CA LEU A 31 -5.04 -2.50 3.07
C LEU A 31 -6.46 -1.95 2.92
N ASP A 32 -6.82 -1.49 1.73
CA ASP A 32 -8.18 -1.04 1.40
C ASP A 32 -9.21 -2.17 1.55
N ALA A 33 -8.89 -3.37 1.04
CA ALA A 33 -9.74 -4.54 1.19
C ALA A 33 -9.95 -4.94 2.67
N LEU A 34 -8.93 -4.79 3.52
CA LEU A 34 -9.05 -5.04 4.96
C LEU A 34 -9.89 -3.95 5.64
N TRP A 35 -9.73 -2.69 5.25
CA TRP A 35 -10.58 -1.61 5.76
C TRP A 35 -12.06 -1.86 5.44
N HIS A 36 -12.37 -2.23 4.20
CA HIS A 36 -13.73 -2.60 3.78
C HIS A 36 -14.30 -3.85 4.47
N GLN A 37 -13.46 -4.69 5.09
CA GLN A 37 -13.89 -5.82 5.93
C GLN A 37 -14.28 -5.39 7.37
N GLY A 38 -14.19 -4.09 7.69
CA GLY A 38 -14.54 -3.54 9.01
C GLY A 38 -13.35 -3.38 9.95
N HIS A 39 -12.11 -3.47 9.45
CA HIS A 39 -10.91 -3.26 10.25
C HIS A 39 -10.56 -1.77 10.37
N GLU A 40 -11.43 -1.02 11.05
CA GLU A 40 -11.39 0.45 11.18
C GLU A 40 -10.13 0.99 11.86
N PHE A 41 -9.33 0.13 12.52
CA PHE A 41 -8.02 0.53 13.06
C PHE A 41 -7.01 0.93 11.98
N ILE A 42 -7.30 0.61 10.71
CA ILE A 42 -6.62 1.17 9.54
C ILE A 42 -7.19 2.57 9.33
N GLY A 43 -6.71 3.54 10.10
CA GLY A 43 -7.25 4.92 10.14
C GLY A 43 -6.91 5.78 8.92
N ILE A 44 -6.40 5.18 7.85
CA ILE A 44 -5.92 5.85 6.65
C ILE A 44 -6.64 5.26 5.44
N ASP A 45 -7.10 6.14 4.55
CA ASP A 45 -7.70 5.77 3.26
C ASP A 45 -6.61 5.36 2.24
N PHE A 46 -6.25 4.07 2.24
CA PHE A 46 -5.40 3.50 1.19
C PHE A 46 -6.14 3.28 -0.14
N GLY A 47 -7.48 3.36 -0.15
CA GLY A 47 -8.31 3.26 -1.34
C GLY A 47 -8.12 4.44 -2.29
N GLU A 48 -7.96 5.65 -1.76
CA GLU A 48 -7.61 6.84 -2.55
C GLU A 48 -6.24 6.66 -3.22
N HIS A 49 -5.23 6.22 -2.46
CA HIS A 49 -3.90 5.93 -3.01
C HIS A 49 -3.95 4.82 -4.07
N TYR A 50 -4.73 3.76 -3.84
CA TYR A 50 -4.91 2.68 -4.80
C TYR A 50 -5.56 3.19 -6.09
N THR A 51 -6.65 3.97 -5.98
CA THR A 51 -7.35 4.56 -7.13
C THR A 51 -6.39 5.37 -8.01
N ASN A 52 -5.58 6.23 -7.37
CA ASN A 52 -4.59 7.06 -8.05
C ASN A 52 -3.43 6.28 -8.68
N LEU A 53 -3.23 5.02 -8.32
CA LEU A 53 -2.18 4.17 -8.86
C LEU A 53 -2.71 3.02 -9.74
N SER A 54 -4.02 2.79 -9.75
CA SER A 54 -4.65 1.62 -10.36
C SER A 54 -4.46 1.53 -11.88
N GLN A 55 -4.23 2.66 -12.55
CA GLN A 55 -3.91 2.73 -13.98
C GLN A 55 -2.46 2.34 -14.31
N ILE A 56 -1.59 2.22 -13.31
CA ILE A 56 -0.18 1.87 -13.50
C ILE A 56 -0.09 0.34 -13.59
N PRO A 57 0.48 -0.22 -14.66
CA PRO A 57 0.58 -1.66 -14.79
C PRO A 57 1.42 -2.27 -13.68
N LEU A 58 1.12 -3.52 -13.33
CA LEU A 58 2.00 -4.30 -12.45
C LEU A 58 3.21 -4.82 -13.23
N PRO A 59 4.36 -5.10 -12.56
CA PRO A 59 5.57 -5.60 -13.22
C PRO A 59 5.36 -6.80 -14.14
N ALA A 60 4.48 -7.73 -13.73
CA ALA A 60 4.14 -8.90 -14.53
C ALA A 60 3.52 -8.55 -15.89
N HIS A 61 2.91 -7.37 -16.03
CA HIS A 61 2.22 -6.90 -17.24
C HIS A 61 3.04 -5.92 -18.07
N TYR A 62 4.26 -5.53 -17.65
CA TYR A 62 5.07 -4.55 -18.38
C TYR A 62 5.32 -4.94 -19.85
N HIS A 63 5.45 -6.24 -20.12
CA HIS A 63 5.65 -6.77 -21.46
C HIS A 63 4.45 -6.56 -22.42
N LEU A 64 3.26 -6.25 -21.88
CA LEU A 64 2.05 -5.98 -22.64
C LEU A 64 1.93 -4.51 -23.07
N TRP A 65 2.79 -3.64 -22.52
CA TRP A 65 2.70 -2.19 -22.73
C TRP A 65 3.70 -1.70 -23.77
N ASN A 66 3.31 -0.63 -24.47
CA ASN A 66 4.24 0.16 -25.25
C ASN A 66 5.30 0.79 -24.30
N LYS A 67 6.57 0.81 -24.73
CA LYS A 67 7.69 1.28 -23.90
C LYS A 67 7.56 2.72 -23.42
N ASP A 68 7.12 3.63 -24.30
CA ASP A 68 7.04 5.05 -23.97
C ASP A 68 5.89 5.30 -22.99
N ALA A 69 4.73 4.70 -23.25
CA ALA A 69 3.57 4.75 -22.36
C ALA A 69 3.87 4.12 -20.98
N LEU A 70 4.59 2.99 -20.94
CA LEU A 70 5.04 2.39 -19.70
C LEU A 70 5.99 3.33 -18.94
N SER A 71 6.96 3.94 -19.63
CA SER A 71 7.91 4.86 -19.01
C SER A 71 7.22 6.06 -18.37
N GLU A 72 6.19 6.62 -19.02
CA GLU A 72 5.38 7.71 -18.47
C GLU A 72 4.66 7.28 -17.19
N ARG A 73 3.99 6.12 -17.19
CA ARG A 73 3.31 5.59 -16.01
C ARG A 73 4.26 5.27 -14.86
N LEU A 74 5.46 4.77 -15.15
CA LEU A 74 6.47 4.52 -14.11
C LEU A 74 7.04 5.81 -13.53
N HIS A 75 7.09 6.89 -14.31
CA HIS A 75 7.48 8.20 -13.80
C HIS A 75 6.41 8.76 -12.84
N GLU A 76 5.12 8.64 -13.21
CA GLU A 76 4.00 8.97 -12.31
C GLU A 76 4.06 8.14 -11.01
N LEU A 77 4.33 6.83 -11.12
CA LEU A 77 4.50 5.94 -9.96
C LEU A 77 5.58 6.46 -9.02
N GLU A 78 6.76 6.78 -9.54
CA GLU A 78 7.89 7.20 -8.71
C GLU A 78 7.63 8.55 -8.04
N ALA A 79 6.95 9.48 -8.73
CA ALA A 79 6.55 10.75 -8.15
C ALA A 79 5.54 10.58 -6.99
N TYR A 80 4.61 9.64 -7.10
CA TYR A 80 3.55 9.44 -6.10
C TYR A 80 3.98 8.50 -4.94
N LYS A 81 4.95 7.62 -5.19
CA LYS A 81 5.45 6.62 -4.24
C LYS A 81 5.86 7.21 -2.89
N GLY A 82 6.49 8.38 -2.88
CA GLY A 82 6.90 9.06 -1.65
C GLY A 82 5.73 9.31 -0.69
N ASN A 83 4.59 9.76 -1.22
CA ASN A 83 3.40 10.03 -0.42
C ASN A 83 2.82 8.75 0.17
N VAL A 84 2.69 7.69 -0.64
CA VAL A 84 2.16 6.39 -0.16
C VAL A 84 3.04 5.81 0.95
N LEU A 85 4.36 5.83 0.76
CA LEU A 85 5.30 5.30 1.75
C LEU A 85 5.33 6.14 3.03
N TYR A 86 5.15 7.46 2.92
CA TYR A 86 5.00 8.31 4.10
C TYR A 86 3.75 7.93 4.90
N THR A 87 2.61 7.82 4.23
CA THR A 87 1.35 7.40 4.85
C THR A 87 1.47 6.00 5.48
N ALA A 88 2.14 5.05 4.82
CA ALA A 88 2.39 3.72 5.36
C ALA A 88 3.23 3.75 6.65
N ARG A 89 4.25 4.63 6.72
CA ARG A 89 5.06 4.81 7.93
C ARG A 89 4.24 5.38 9.08
N LEU A 90 3.37 6.37 8.82
CA LEU A 90 2.51 6.96 9.85
C LEU A 90 1.61 5.90 10.51
N LEU A 91 0.92 5.07 9.71
CA LEU A 91 0.08 4.01 10.26
C LEU A 91 0.91 2.97 11.03
N LEU A 92 2.08 2.60 10.51
CA LEU A 92 2.96 1.64 11.19
C LEU A 92 3.40 2.14 12.56
N GLU A 93 3.77 3.42 12.67
CA GLU A 93 4.13 4.06 13.93
C GLU A 93 2.94 4.06 14.91
N GLU A 94 1.74 4.43 14.44
CA GLU A 94 0.52 4.44 15.25
C GLU A 94 0.20 3.04 15.82
N LEU A 95 0.29 2.00 14.99
CA LEU A 95 0.02 0.63 15.40
C LEU A 95 1.06 0.11 16.41
N ASN A 96 2.33 0.50 16.25
CA ASN A 96 3.39 0.11 17.19
C ASN A 96 3.26 0.81 18.55
N GLN A 97 2.87 2.10 18.57
CA GLN A 97 2.64 2.83 19.82
C GLN A 97 1.47 2.25 20.61
N ARG A 98 0.43 1.75 19.94
CA ARG A 98 -0.73 1.09 20.59
C ARG A 98 -0.43 -0.32 21.12
N ASN A 99 0.65 -0.96 20.68
CA ASN A 99 1.08 -2.28 21.17
C ASN A 99 2.09 -2.20 22.33
N GLY A 100 2.65 -1.00 22.60
CA GLY A 100 3.64 -0.77 23.66
C GLY A 100 3.07 -0.27 25.00
N ASN A 101 1.76 -0.03 25.07
CA ASN A 101 1.00 0.32 26.28
C ASN A 101 0.03 -0.80 26.65
#